data_AF-A0A645G3A7-F1
#
_entry.id   AF-A0A645G3A7-F1
#
_cell.length_a   1.000
_cell.length_b   1.000
_cell.length_c   1.000
_cell.angle_alpha   90.00
_cell.angle_beta   90.00
_cell.angle_gamma   90.00
#
_symmetry.space_group_name_H-M   'P 1'
#
loop_
_entity.id
_entity.type
_entity.pdbx_description
1 polymer ?
#
loop_
_entity_poly.entity_id
_entity_poly.type
_entity_poly.pdbx_seq_one_letter_code
_entity_poly.pdbx_strand_id
1 'polypeptide(L)'
;MVSVTGSSAIKGELRESLTHFAPETVLRVSYITEDESYILGLVQDAYYSAPQAAFGLPSVAISLYPDSGYRRIVELELTYPDRVEVLQQKQRRLLDEASGLLAGLPADAQEVPLRLWTLVRRSAEYQPNGAQELGSAYAALVEGRADSEGLALAFKLLCDLTETESLVVVGTLNGERHVWNLIYTDEGWRHTSAVWEDPAFLTDSAMLALGYAWDTETTPAATAPGMEVNMETGEKST
;
A
#
# COMPACT_ATOMS: atom_id res chain seq x y z
N MET A 1 0.73 10.16 -23.72
CA MET A 1 -0.33 9.14 -23.88
C MET A 1 0.29 7.76 -24.04
N VAL A 2 0.01 6.85 -23.12
CA VAL A 2 0.49 5.45 -23.14
C VAL A 2 -0.66 4.50 -23.43
N SER A 3 -0.42 3.37 -24.11
CA SER A 3 -1.47 2.37 -24.37
C SER A 3 -1.38 1.23 -23.39
N VAL A 4 -2.51 0.91 -22.75
CA VAL A 4 -2.60 -0.12 -21.71
C VAL A 4 -3.75 -1.09 -21.98
N THR A 5 -3.60 -2.30 -21.46
CA THR A 5 -4.59 -3.37 -21.57
C THR A 5 -4.81 -3.99 -20.21
N GLY A 6 -6.03 -3.81 -19.67
CA GLY A 6 -6.41 -4.33 -18.36
C GLY A 6 -5.90 -3.51 -17.19
N SER A 7 -6.43 -3.82 -16.01
CA SER A 7 -6.27 -3.02 -14.80
C SER A 7 -4.86 -3.07 -14.21
N SER A 8 -4.16 -4.20 -14.36
CA SER A 8 -2.76 -4.32 -13.93
C SER A 8 -1.83 -3.36 -14.68
N ALA A 9 -2.01 -3.25 -16.00
CA ALA A 9 -1.24 -2.30 -16.82
C ALA A 9 -1.56 -0.85 -16.45
N ILE A 10 -2.83 -0.52 -16.21
CA ILE A 10 -3.24 0.81 -15.72
C ILE A 10 -2.56 1.12 -14.39
N LYS A 11 -2.63 0.21 -13.41
CA LYS A 11 -1.97 0.37 -12.09
C LYS A 11 -0.47 0.60 -12.24
N GLY A 12 0.19 -0.12 -13.16
CA GLY A 12 1.62 0.06 -13.44
C GLY A 12 1.97 1.48 -13.89
N GLU A 13 1.24 2.00 -14.88
CA GLU A 13 1.44 3.37 -15.39
C GLU A 13 1.10 4.44 -14.35
N LEU A 14 0.02 4.24 -13.59
CA LEU A 14 -0.35 5.15 -12.50
C LEU A 14 0.73 5.16 -11.43
N ARG A 15 1.27 3.99 -11.05
CA ARG A 15 2.36 3.87 -10.07
C ARG A 15 3.61 4.59 -10.55
N GLU A 16 3.98 4.42 -11.82
CA GLU A 16 5.11 5.12 -12.42
C GLU A 16 4.90 6.65 -12.38
N SER A 17 3.72 7.11 -12.76
CA SER A 17 3.36 8.54 -12.75
C SER A 17 3.40 9.13 -11.34
N LEU A 18 2.84 8.42 -10.36
CA LEU A 18 2.88 8.81 -8.94
C LEU A 18 4.31 8.82 -8.39
N THR A 19 5.15 7.86 -8.77
CA THR A 19 6.56 7.78 -8.32
C THR A 19 7.40 8.98 -8.80
N HIS A 20 7.05 9.54 -9.96
CA HIS A 20 7.72 10.72 -10.54
C HIS A 20 7.02 12.05 -10.22
N PHE A 21 5.92 12.01 -9.47
CA PHE A 21 5.08 13.19 -9.19
C PHE A 21 4.58 13.89 -10.46
N ALA A 22 4.20 13.12 -11.48
CA ALA A 22 3.69 13.67 -12.74
C ALA A 22 2.34 14.38 -12.51
N PRO A 23 2.16 15.64 -12.94
CA PRO A 23 0.91 16.37 -12.72
C PRO A 23 -0.24 15.91 -13.61
N GLU A 24 0.05 15.10 -14.62
CA GLU A 24 -0.93 14.63 -15.60
C GLU A 24 -0.57 13.21 -16.04
N THR A 25 -1.59 12.39 -16.30
CA THR A 25 -1.43 11.06 -16.89
C THR A 25 -2.53 10.81 -17.90
N VAL A 26 -2.16 10.43 -19.12
CA VAL A 26 -3.12 10.13 -20.20
C VAL A 26 -2.91 8.70 -20.69
N LEU A 27 -3.93 7.87 -20.49
CA LEU A 27 -3.91 6.44 -20.84
C LEU A 27 -4.92 6.16 -21.95
N ARG A 28 -4.50 5.42 -22.97
CA ARG A 28 -5.40 4.82 -23.95
C ARG A 28 -5.64 3.37 -23.56
N VAL A 29 -6.85 3.09 -23.07
CA VAL A 29 -7.23 1.78 -22.55
C VAL A 29 -7.99 0.99 -23.62
N SER A 30 -7.53 -0.22 -23.91
CA SER A 30 -8.11 -1.05 -24.98
C SER A 30 -9.42 -1.73 -24.60
N TYR A 31 -9.61 -2.01 -23.30
CA TYR A 31 -10.81 -2.64 -22.75
C TYR A 31 -11.02 -2.16 -21.31
N ILE A 32 -11.96 -1.23 -21.14
CA ILE A 32 -12.49 -0.80 -19.85
C ILE A 32 -13.95 -0.37 -20.02
N THR A 33 -14.81 -0.83 -19.13
CA THR A 33 -16.24 -0.44 -19.11
C THR A 33 -16.60 0.35 -17.86
N GLU A 34 -15.73 0.26 -16.85
CA GLU A 34 -15.83 0.85 -15.55
C GLU A 34 -15.73 2.38 -15.59
N ASP A 35 -16.13 3.00 -14.48
CA ASP A 35 -16.30 4.43 -14.35
C ASP A 35 -15.09 5.11 -13.66
N GLU A 36 -15.24 6.40 -13.37
CA GLU A 36 -14.23 7.19 -12.66
C GLU A 36 -13.95 6.64 -11.26
N SER A 37 -14.94 6.09 -10.57
CA SER A 37 -14.78 5.51 -9.22
C SER A 37 -13.84 4.33 -9.25
N TYR A 38 -13.94 3.48 -10.27
CA TYR A 38 -13.02 2.38 -10.48
C TYR A 38 -11.58 2.86 -10.74
N ILE A 39 -11.42 3.86 -11.63
CA ILE A 39 -10.10 4.45 -11.89
C ILE A 39 -9.50 5.06 -10.61
N LEU A 40 -10.31 5.74 -9.80
CA LEU A 40 -9.88 6.29 -8.52
C LEU A 40 -9.38 5.19 -7.57
N GLY A 41 -10.05 4.03 -7.52
CA GLY A 41 -9.57 2.85 -6.81
C GLY A 41 -8.20 2.38 -7.30
N LEU A 42 -7.98 2.35 -8.63
CA LEU A 42 -6.66 2.01 -9.20
C LEU A 42 -5.57 3.03 -8.83
N VAL A 43 -5.91 4.33 -8.73
CA VAL A 43 -4.97 5.36 -8.26
C VAL A 43 -4.61 5.10 -6.80
N GLN A 44 -5.59 4.80 -5.94
CA GLN A 44 -5.34 4.50 -4.53
C GLN A 44 -4.46 3.26 -4.38
N ASP A 45 -4.75 2.18 -5.11
CA ASP A 45 -3.91 0.98 -5.13
C ASP A 45 -2.48 1.29 -5.57
N ALA A 46 -2.32 2.08 -6.63
CA ALA A 46 -1.02 2.49 -7.12
C ALA A 46 -0.26 3.33 -6.09
N TYR A 47 -0.94 4.24 -5.38
CA TYR A 47 -0.39 5.06 -4.31
C TYR A 47 0.15 4.21 -3.16
N TYR A 48 -0.65 3.29 -2.62
CA TYR A 48 -0.22 2.42 -1.51
C TYR A 48 0.83 1.38 -1.91
N SER A 49 0.97 1.11 -3.22
CA SER A 49 2.04 0.26 -3.76
C SER A 49 3.39 0.98 -3.97
N ALA A 50 3.44 2.30 -3.80
CA ALA A 50 4.65 3.13 -3.98
C ALA A 50 4.96 3.96 -2.72
N PRO A 51 5.27 3.33 -1.58
CA PRO A 51 5.45 4.02 -0.31
C PRO A 51 6.58 5.07 -0.32
N GLN A 52 7.57 4.94 -1.19
CA GLN A 52 8.64 5.91 -1.40
C GLN A 52 8.16 7.26 -1.98
N ALA A 53 6.95 7.30 -2.55
CA ALA A 53 6.33 8.49 -3.14
C ALA A 53 5.00 8.88 -2.46
N ALA A 54 4.56 8.11 -1.46
CA ALA A 54 3.29 8.29 -0.76
C ALA A 54 3.38 9.38 0.33
N PHE A 55 3.46 10.64 -0.08
CA PHE A 55 3.56 11.82 0.82
C PHE A 55 2.23 12.53 1.08
N GLY A 56 1.11 11.82 0.90
CA GLY A 56 -0.22 12.38 0.82
C GLY A 56 -0.82 12.13 -0.56
N LEU A 57 -2.00 11.50 -0.57
CA LEU A 57 -2.70 11.17 -1.81
C LEU A 57 -3.01 12.46 -2.58
N PRO A 58 -2.59 12.59 -3.86
CA PRO A 58 -2.92 13.77 -4.64
C PRO A 58 -4.44 13.87 -4.85
N SER A 59 -4.95 15.09 -4.95
CA SER A 59 -6.29 15.31 -5.48
C SER A 59 -6.29 14.95 -6.97
N VAL A 60 -7.32 14.23 -7.41
CA VAL A 60 -7.39 13.68 -8.77
C VAL A 60 -8.66 14.15 -9.46
N ALA A 61 -8.51 14.75 -10.63
CA ALA A 61 -9.61 14.94 -11.58
C ALA A 61 -9.48 13.91 -12.70
N ILE A 62 -10.56 13.17 -12.96
CA ILE A 62 -10.58 12.08 -13.96
C ILE A 62 -11.53 12.48 -15.08
N SER A 63 -11.12 12.26 -16.32
CA SER A 63 -11.96 12.43 -17.51
C SER A 63 -11.85 11.21 -18.42
N LEU A 64 -13.00 10.73 -18.91
CA LEU A 64 -13.10 9.52 -19.73
C LEU A 64 -13.65 9.85 -21.11
N TYR A 65 -12.94 9.45 -22.18
CA TYR A 65 -13.34 9.75 -23.55
C TYR A 65 -13.35 8.52 -24.46
N PRO A 66 -14.45 8.24 -25.20
CA PRO A 66 -15.79 8.79 -24.98
C PRO A 66 -16.38 8.30 -23.64
N ASP A 67 -17.45 8.96 -23.19
CA ASP A 67 -18.12 8.66 -21.90
C ASP A 67 -18.59 7.20 -21.77
N SER A 68 -18.74 6.47 -22.89
CA SER A 68 -19.15 5.07 -22.92
C SER A 68 -18.46 4.27 -24.03
N GLY A 69 -18.36 2.95 -23.84
CA GLY A 69 -17.70 2.03 -24.77
C GLY A 69 -16.44 1.39 -24.18
N TYR A 70 -15.87 0.42 -24.91
CA TYR A 70 -14.78 -0.42 -24.41
C TYR A 70 -13.38 0.20 -24.57
N ARG A 71 -13.20 1.06 -25.58
CA ARG A 71 -11.93 1.75 -25.84
C ARG A 71 -12.08 3.19 -25.39
N ARG A 72 -11.35 3.55 -24.33
CA ARG A 72 -11.42 4.89 -23.75
C ARG A 72 -10.04 5.48 -23.55
N ILE A 73 -9.97 6.79 -23.62
CA ILE A 73 -8.88 7.59 -23.09
C ILE A 73 -9.26 7.94 -21.66
N VAL A 74 -8.34 7.73 -20.72
CA VAL A 74 -8.43 8.15 -19.33
C VAL A 74 -7.41 9.26 -19.16
N GLU A 75 -7.89 10.46 -18.88
CA GLU A 75 -7.07 11.62 -18.53
C GLU A 75 -7.18 11.84 -17.02
N LEU A 76 -6.03 11.95 -16.36
CA LEU A 76 -5.93 12.22 -14.94
C LEU A 76 -5.11 13.49 -14.74
N GLU A 77 -5.67 14.46 -14.02
CA GLU A 77 -4.93 15.60 -13.50
C GLU A 77 -4.66 15.37 -12.01
N LEU A 78 -3.39 15.48 -11.61
CA LEU A 78 -2.89 15.13 -10.28
C LEU A 78 -2.36 16.38 -9.58
N THR A 79 -3.04 16.77 -8.50
CA THR A 79 -2.63 17.91 -7.65
C THR A 79 -2.02 17.39 -6.35
N TYR A 80 -0.71 17.47 -6.24
CA TYR A 80 0.05 17.02 -5.07
C TYR A 80 -0.03 18.02 -3.91
N PRO A 81 0.11 17.54 -2.65
CA PRO A 81 0.05 18.41 -1.46
C PRO A 81 1.21 19.40 -1.38
N ASP A 82 2.34 19.09 -2.01
CA ASP A 82 3.58 19.87 -1.98
C ASP A 82 4.13 20.05 -3.41
N ARG A 83 5.09 20.95 -3.54
CA ARG A 83 5.85 21.12 -4.80
C ARG A 83 6.66 19.86 -5.12
N VAL A 84 6.73 19.50 -6.41
CA VAL A 84 7.48 18.34 -6.91
C VAL A 84 8.93 18.31 -6.41
N GLU A 85 9.63 19.45 -6.35
CA GLU A 85 11.02 19.49 -5.89
C GLU A 85 11.16 19.10 -4.40
N VAL A 86 10.19 19.50 -3.58
CA VAL A 86 10.13 19.15 -2.14
C VAL A 86 9.83 17.65 -1.98
N LEU A 87 8.89 17.13 -2.76
CA LEU A 87 8.53 15.71 -2.76
C LEU A 87 9.71 14.82 -3.18
N GLN A 88 10.44 15.21 -4.23
CA GLN A 88 11.65 14.51 -4.67
C GLN A 88 12.77 14.56 -3.60
N GLN A 89 12.89 15.67 -2.86
CA GLN A 89 13.83 15.74 -1.74
C GLN A 89 13.42 14.82 -0.59
N LYS A 90 12.13 14.80 -0.22
CA LYS A 90 11.57 13.89 0.78
C LYS A 90 11.80 12.43 0.37
N GLN A 91 11.53 12.08 -0.89
CA GLN A 91 11.77 10.74 -1.46
C GLN A 91 13.23 10.29 -1.32
N ARG A 92 14.19 11.10 -1.75
CA ARG A 92 15.62 10.76 -1.61
C ARG A 92 16.00 10.50 -0.15
N ARG A 93 15.63 11.42 0.74
CA ARG A 93 15.96 11.30 2.17
C ARG A 93 15.30 10.07 2.82
N LEU A 94 14.06 9.77 2.44
CA LEU A 94 13.35 8.57 2.91
C LEU A 94 14.09 7.29 2.48
N LEU A 95 14.48 7.21 1.20
CA LEU A 95 15.20 6.05 0.68
C LEU A 95 16.58 5.89 1.33
N ASP A 96 17.31 6.99 1.55
CA ASP A 96 18.60 6.98 2.25
C ASP A 96 18.44 6.46 3.70
N GLU A 97 17.44 6.94 4.44
CA GLU A 97 17.16 6.52 5.81
C GLU A 97 16.74 5.05 5.87
N ALA A 98 15.80 4.62 5.01
CA ALA A 98 15.37 3.23 4.93
C ALA A 98 16.53 2.28 4.60
N SER A 99 17.41 2.67 3.67
CA SER A 99 18.63 1.90 3.35
C SER A 99 19.58 1.81 4.55
N GLY A 100 19.73 2.91 5.30
CA GLY A 100 20.54 2.95 6.51
C GLY A 100 20.02 2.02 7.61
N LEU A 101 18.70 1.98 7.82
CA LEU A 101 18.06 1.06 8.78
C LEU A 101 18.28 -0.41 8.38
N LEU A 102 18.18 -0.72 7.09
CA LEU A 102 18.35 -2.07 6.56
C LEU A 102 19.81 -2.54 6.49
N ALA A 103 20.79 -1.63 6.49
CA ALA A 103 22.21 -1.99 6.49
C ALA A 103 22.63 -2.84 7.71
N GLY A 104 21.86 -2.77 8.81
CA GLY A 104 22.06 -3.61 10.00
C GLY A 104 21.43 -5.02 9.89
N LEU A 105 20.69 -5.31 8.82
CA LEU A 105 20.06 -6.59 8.58
C LEU A 105 21.05 -7.53 7.85
N PRO A 106 21.44 -8.67 8.44
CA PRO A 106 22.33 -9.60 7.76
C PRO A 106 21.63 -10.23 6.54
N ALA A 107 22.40 -10.55 5.50
CA ALA A 107 21.87 -11.09 4.25
C ALA A 107 21.18 -12.46 4.41
N ASP A 108 21.56 -13.23 5.44
CA ASP A 108 20.96 -14.52 5.82
C ASP A 108 19.99 -14.38 7.01
N ALA A 109 19.45 -13.17 7.23
CA ALA A 109 18.49 -12.92 8.29
C ALA A 109 17.30 -13.87 8.21
N GLN A 110 17.09 -14.61 9.30
CA GLN A 110 15.85 -15.34 9.54
C GLN A 110 14.81 -14.40 10.13
N GLU A 111 13.52 -14.76 9.96
CA GLU A 111 12.39 -14.01 10.49
C GLU A 111 12.35 -12.56 9.99
N VAL A 112 12.65 -12.36 8.69
CA VAL A 112 12.65 -11.04 8.03
C VAL A 112 11.38 -10.23 8.38
N PRO A 113 10.14 -10.76 8.26
CA PRO A 113 8.93 -10.06 8.68
C PRO A 113 8.99 -9.43 10.09
N LEU A 114 9.45 -10.20 11.08
CA LEU A 114 9.57 -9.75 12.47
C LEU A 114 10.63 -8.65 12.62
N ARG A 115 11.75 -8.78 11.91
CA ARG A 115 12.83 -7.79 11.95
C ARG A 115 12.41 -6.47 11.32
N LEU A 116 11.73 -6.52 10.18
CA LEU A 116 11.18 -5.33 9.52
C LEU A 116 10.14 -4.64 10.42
N TRP A 117 9.26 -5.41 11.05
CA TRP A 117 8.29 -4.88 12.02
C TRP A 117 9.00 -4.16 13.17
N THR A 118 10.05 -4.78 13.72
CA THR A 118 10.85 -4.23 14.81
C THR A 118 11.55 -2.93 14.41
N LEU A 119 12.06 -2.84 13.19
CA LEU A 119 12.69 -1.62 12.67
C LEU A 119 11.68 -0.46 12.61
N VAL A 120 10.47 -0.69 12.08
CA VAL A 120 9.43 0.35 12.01
C VAL A 120 9.03 0.81 13.42
N ARG A 121 8.75 -0.12 14.33
CA ARG A 121 8.38 0.20 15.72
C ARG A 121 9.42 1.02 16.48
N ARG A 122 10.70 0.76 16.23
CA ARG A 122 11.80 1.51 16.85
C ARG A 122 12.02 2.88 16.22
N SER A 123 11.61 3.05 14.97
CA SER A 123 11.82 4.28 14.21
C SER A 123 10.78 5.34 14.56
N ALA A 124 9.55 4.94 14.89
CA ALA A 124 8.44 5.87 15.02
C ALA A 124 7.53 5.63 16.25
N GLU A 125 7.15 6.72 16.90
CA GLU A 125 6.04 6.74 17.86
C GLU A 125 4.70 6.75 17.11
N TYR A 126 3.77 5.88 17.51
CA TYR A 126 2.41 5.90 16.98
C TYR A 126 1.64 7.08 17.57
N GLN A 127 1.05 7.90 16.70
CA GLN A 127 0.13 8.96 17.08
C GLN A 127 -1.18 8.77 16.32
N PRO A 128 -2.31 8.52 17.02
CA PRO A 128 -3.58 8.33 16.35
C PRO A 128 -3.96 9.57 15.54
N ASN A 129 -4.66 9.32 14.44
CA ASN A 129 -4.92 10.30 13.40
C ASN A 129 -5.50 11.61 13.98
N GLY A 130 -4.89 12.74 13.61
CA GLY A 130 -5.20 14.08 14.11
C GLY A 130 -5.03 15.13 13.00
N ALA A 131 -4.91 16.41 13.34
CA ALA A 131 -4.80 17.48 12.33
C ALA A 131 -3.43 17.57 11.60
N GLN A 132 -2.50 16.64 11.87
CA GLN A 132 -1.15 16.65 11.31
C GLN A 132 -1.01 15.60 10.19
N GLU A 133 -0.19 15.90 9.18
CA GLU A 133 0.12 14.99 8.07
C GLU A 133 1.10 13.89 8.51
N LEU A 134 0.59 12.85 9.18
CA LEU A 134 1.38 11.74 9.73
C LEU A 134 1.29 10.44 8.91
N GLY A 135 0.52 10.45 7.83
CA GLY A 135 0.22 9.30 6.97
C GLY A 135 1.27 9.00 5.89
N SER A 136 2.56 9.09 6.20
CA SER A 136 3.63 8.76 5.22
C SER A 136 4.76 7.96 5.85
N ALA A 137 5.46 7.17 5.02
CA ALA A 137 6.68 6.48 5.43
C ALA A 137 7.78 7.46 5.88
N TYR A 138 7.78 8.69 5.36
CA TYR A 138 8.70 9.75 5.79
C TYR A 138 8.39 10.25 7.20
N ALA A 139 7.12 10.45 7.54
CA ALA A 139 6.74 10.78 8.91
C ALA A 139 7.25 9.72 9.90
N ALA A 140 7.10 8.44 9.55
CA ALA A 140 7.59 7.34 10.37
C ALA A 140 9.13 7.27 10.44
N LEU A 141 9.80 7.06 9.31
CA LEU A 141 11.23 6.71 9.30
C LEU A 141 12.14 7.92 9.46
N VAL A 142 11.72 9.11 9.05
CA VAL A 142 12.55 10.33 9.07
C VAL A 142 12.16 11.28 10.20
N GLU A 143 10.86 11.44 10.48
CA GLU A 143 10.37 12.37 11.51
C GLU A 143 10.10 11.71 12.87
N GLY A 144 10.10 10.38 12.91
CA GLY A 144 9.98 9.58 14.14
C GLY A 144 8.59 9.53 14.75
N ARG A 145 7.54 9.94 14.01
CA ARG A 145 6.15 9.89 14.46
C ARG A 145 5.21 9.67 13.28
N ALA A 146 4.27 8.76 13.42
CA ALA A 146 3.34 8.44 12.34
C ALA A 146 2.00 7.94 12.88
N ASP A 147 0.96 8.07 12.05
CA ASP A 147 -0.31 7.39 12.28
C ASP A 147 -0.28 5.96 11.72
N SER A 148 -1.43 5.30 11.69
CA SER A 148 -1.53 3.91 11.20
C SER A 148 -1.11 3.80 9.72
N GLU A 149 -1.41 4.81 8.90
CA GLU A 149 -1.06 4.82 7.48
C GLU A 149 0.44 5.03 7.29
N GLY A 150 1.04 5.98 8.02
CA GLY A 150 2.47 6.22 7.93
C GLY A 150 3.31 5.03 8.39
N LEU A 151 2.89 4.35 9.46
CA LEU A 151 3.53 3.11 9.91
C LEU A 151 3.36 1.97 8.90
N ALA A 152 2.18 1.83 8.28
CA ALA A 152 1.94 0.79 7.29
C ALA A 152 2.73 1.01 5.99
N LEU A 153 2.85 2.25 5.54
CA LEU A 153 3.67 2.64 4.39
C LEU A 153 5.16 2.44 4.68
N ALA A 154 5.62 2.76 5.90
CA ALA A 154 7.01 2.51 6.30
C ALA A 154 7.34 1.01 6.29
N PHE A 155 6.45 0.18 6.83
CA PHE A 155 6.60 -1.27 6.80
C PHE A 155 6.64 -1.79 5.36
N LYS A 156 5.70 -1.36 4.51
CA LYS A 156 5.68 -1.71 3.08
C LYS A 156 6.96 -1.30 2.36
N LEU A 157 7.51 -0.11 2.64
CA LEU A 157 8.77 0.34 2.04
C LEU A 157 9.93 -0.57 2.41
N LEU A 158 10.07 -0.91 3.69
CA LEU A 158 11.15 -1.81 4.12
C LEU A 158 11.00 -3.20 3.50
N CYS A 159 9.78 -3.72 3.42
CA CYS A 159 9.48 -4.97 2.73
C CYS A 159 9.87 -4.93 1.24
N ASP A 160 9.55 -3.84 0.54
CA ASP A 160 9.91 -3.69 -0.88
C ASP A 160 11.43 -3.71 -1.10
N LEU A 161 12.18 -3.03 -0.23
CA LEU A 161 13.64 -2.98 -0.29
C LEU A 161 14.31 -4.32 0.06
N THR A 162 13.62 -5.22 0.76
CA THR A 162 14.08 -6.57 1.07
C THR A 162 13.36 -7.65 0.25
N GLU A 163 12.65 -7.26 -0.81
CA GLU A 163 11.91 -8.17 -1.71
C GLU A 163 10.94 -9.10 -0.95
N THR A 164 10.40 -8.63 0.17
CA THR A 164 9.44 -9.36 1.01
C THR A 164 8.03 -9.00 0.58
N GLU A 165 7.29 -9.98 0.07
CA GLU A 165 5.96 -9.74 -0.47
C GLU A 165 5.00 -9.25 0.63
N SER A 166 4.41 -8.07 0.42
CA SER A 166 3.53 -7.42 1.38
C SER A 166 2.57 -6.47 0.70
N LEU A 167 1.48 -6.12 1.39
CA LEU A 167 0.47 -5.18 0.95
C LEU A 167 0.14 -4.21 2.09
N VAL A 168 -0.28 -3.01 1.72
CA VAL A 168 -0.98 -2.09 2.64
C VAL A 168 -2.47 -2.38 2.52
N VAL A 169 -3.12 -2.57 3.66
CA VAL A 169 -4.57 -2.81 3.75
C VAL A 169 -5.22 -1.56 4.30
N VAL A 170 -6.15 -1.00 3.55
CA VAL A 170 -6.98 0.13 3.98
C VAL A 170 -8.34 -0.42 4.40
N GLY A 171 -8.76 -0.12 5.63
CA GLY A 171 -10.02 -0.59 6.16
C GLY A 171 -10.44 0.20 7.38
N THR A 172 -11.04 -0.51 8.34
CA THR A 172 -11.48 0.08 9.60
C THR A 172 -11.11 -0.79 10.79
N LEU A 173 -10.97 -0.15 11.96
CA LEU A 173 -10.91 -0.79 13.27
C LEU A 173 -12.06 -0.22 14.10
N ASN A 174 -13.01 -1.05 14.50
CA ASN A 174 -14.23 -0.64 15.22
C ASN A 174 -15.01 0.48 14.51
N GLY A 175 -15.00 0.48 13.17
CA GLY A 175 -15.70 1.45 12.32
C GLY A 175 -14.92 2.74 12.03
N GLU A 176 -13.77 2.97 12.66
CA GLU A 176 -12.90 4.11 12.35
C GLU A 176 -11.85 3.70 11.31
N ARG A 177 -11.51 4.60 10.37
CA ARG A 177 -10.51 4.34 9.34
C ARG A 177 -9.19 3.90 9.98
N HIS A 178 -8.65 2.79 9.51
CA HIS A 178 -7.38 2.26 9.96
C HIS A 178 -6.62 1.64 8.79
N VAL A 179 -5.30 1.71 8.83
CA VAL A 179 -4.43 1.18 7.77
C VAL A 179 -3.37 0.29 8.41
N TRP A 180 -3.15 -0.90 7.86
CA TRP A 180 -2.19 -1.89 8.36
C TRP A 180 -1.59 -2.68 7.20
N ASN A 181 -0.92 -3.80 7.47
CA ASN A 181 -0.28 -4.60 6.44
C ASN A 181 -0.75 -6.04 6.39
N LEU A 182 -0.64 -6.61 5.19
CA LEU A 182 -0.50 -8.04 4.97
C LEU A 182 0.94 -8.33 4.56
N ILE A 183 1.46 -9.47 4.98
CA ILE A 183 2.79 -9.94 4.61
C ILE A 183 2.74 -11.43 4.30
N TYR A 184 3.47 -11.85 3.26
CA TYR A 184 3.64 -13.25 2.95
C TYR A 184 4.72 -13.86 3.85
N THR A 185 4.39 -14.99 4.46
CA THR A 185 5.28 -15.75 5.36
C THR A 185 5.37 -17.20 4.87
N ASP A 186 6.22 -18.01 5.50
CA ASP A 186 6.30 -19.44 5.20
C ASP A 186 4.96 -20.19 5.43
N GLU A 187 4.06 -19.61 6.22
CA GLU A 187 2.71 -20.14 6.47
C GLU A 187 1.61 -19.46 5.62
N GLY A 188 2.01 -18.69 4.60
CA GLY A 188 1.12 -17.91 3.74
C GLY A 188 0.91 -16.47 4.21
N TRP A 189 -0.12 -15.83 3.68
CA TRP A 189 -0.48 -14.45 4.02
C TRP A 189 -0.86 -14.31 5.49
N ARG A 190 -0.37 -13.26 6.14
CA ARG A 190 -0.66 -12.90 7.52
C ARG A 190 -0.83 -11.40 7.69
N HIS A 191 -1.80 -11.01 8.51
CA HIS A 191 -1.96 -9.62 8.91
C HIS A 191 -0.95 -9.25 9.97
N THR A 192 -0.37 -8.06 9.83
CA THR A 192 0.52 -7.46 10.82
C THR A 192 0.31 -5.96 10.89
N SER A 193 0.57 -5.36 12.04
CA SER A 193 0.50 -3.91 12.21
C SER A 193 1.60 -3.41 13.12
N ALA A 194 2.33 -2.40 12.66
CA ALA A 194 3.29 -1.65 13.47
C ALA A 194 2.62 -0.70 14.49
N VAL A 195 1.29 -0.71 14.62
CA VAL A 195 0.59 -0.04 15.72
C VAL A 195 0.56 -0.93 16.98
N TRP A 196 0.63 -2.25 16.82
CA TRP A 196 0.53 -3.18 17.94
C TRP A 196 1.71 -3.08 18.91
N GLU A 197 1.47 -3.40 20.19
CA GLU A 197 2.51 -3.39 21.23
C GLU A 197 3.56 -4.47 20.97
N ASP A 198 3.10 -5.66 20.59
CA ASP A 198 3.91 -6.83 20.28
C ASP A 198 3.71 -7.26 18.82
N PRO A 199 4.74 -7.87 18.21
CA PRO A 199 4.61 -8.41 16.86
C PRO A 199 3.63 -9.57 16.84
N ALA A 200 2.70 -9.55 15.89
CA ALA A 200 1.79 -10.65 15.63
C ALA A 200 1.58 -10.83 14.13
N PHE A 201 1.21 -12.05 13.75
CA PHE A 201 0.92 -12.48 12.38
C PHE A 201 -0.41 -13.23 12.40
N LEU A 202 -1.48 -12.53 12.06
CA LEU A 202 -2.86 -12.98 12.31
C LEU A 202 -3.56 -13.43 11.03
N THR A 203 -4.52 -14.35 11.16
CA THR A 203 -5.45 -14.75 10.11
C THR A 203 -6.59 -13.74 9.96
N ASP A 204 -7.33 -13.81 8.85
CA ASP A 204 -8.52 -12.98 8.63
C ASP A 204 -9.52 -13.11 9.79
N SER A 205 -9.77 -14.35 10.24
CA SER A 205 -10.69 -14.64 11.34
C SER A 205 -10.27 -14.00 12.66
N ALA A 206 -8.97 -13.94 12.95
CA ALA A 206 -8.45 -13.30 14.15
C ALA A 206 -8.58 -11.77 14.05
N MET A 207 -8.31 -11.19 12.88
CA MET A 207 -8.50 -9.75 12.64
C MET A 207 -9.96 -9.31 12.80
N LEU A 208 -10.90 -10.07 12.23
CA LEU A 208 -12.33 -9.81 12.39
C LEU A 208 -12.76 -9.86 13.86
N ALA A 209 -12.25 -10.81 14.63
CA ALA A 209 -12.55 -10.91 16.07
C ALA A 209 -12.01 -9.73 16.88
N LEU A 210 -10.96 -9.05 16.40
CA LEU A 210 -10.39 -7.83 16.98
C LEU A 210 -11.10 -6.54 16.51
N GLY A 211 -12.12 -6.66 15.67
CA GLY A 211 -12.91 -5.53 15.18
C GLY A 211 -12.35 -4.85 13.92
N TYR A 212 -11.38 -5.48 13.25
CA TYR A 212 -10.92 -5.01 11.94
C TYR A 212 -11.90 -5.41 10.83
N ALA A 213 -12.04 -4.57 9.82
CA ALA A 213 -12.79 -4.87 8.60
C ALA A 213 -12.12 -4.23 7.38
N TRP A 214 -12.07 -4.95 6.27
CA TRP A 214 -11.47 -4.55 5.00
C TRP A 214 -12.20 -5.23 3.84
N ASP A 215 -11.88 -4.84 2.61
CA ASP A 215 -12.39 -5.52 1.42
C ASP A 215 -11.64 -6.83 1.19
N THR A 216 -12.31 -7.96 1.47
CA THR A 216 -11.76 -9.30 1.29
C THR A 216 -11.78 -9.79 -0.16
N GLU A 217 -12.52 -9.13 -1.07
CA GLU A 217 -12.58 -9.53 -2.48
C GLU A 217 -11.32 -9.11 -3.24
N THR A 218 -10.71 -8.01 -2.82
CA THR A 218 -9.51 -7.43 -3.46
C THR A 218 -8.22 -7.72 -2.69
N THR A 219 -8.32 -8.44 -1.57
CA THR A 219 -7.21 -8.71 -0.66
C THR A 219 -6.92 -10.23 -0.58
N PRO A 220 -5.65 -10.67 -0.66
CA PRO A 220 -5.32 -12.09 -0.46
C PRO A 220 -5.77 -12.61 0.91
N ALA A 221 -6.34 -13.82 0.94
CA ALA A 221 -6.86 -14.41 2.18
C ALA A 221 -5.72 -14.87 3.11
N ALA A 222 -5.73 -14.43 4.36
CA ALA A 222 -4.85 -14.96 5.40
C ALA A 222 -5.53 -16.12 6.13
N THR A 223 -5.41 -17.32 5.57
CA THR A 223 -6.01 -18.55 6.13
C THR A 223 -5.11 -19.23 7.15
N ALA A 224 -5.71 -20.09 7.98
CA ALA A 224 -4.95 -20.93 8.91
C ALA A 224 -4.03 -21.91 8.16
N PRO A 225 -2.88 -22.30 8.76
CA PRO A 225 -1.99 -23.29 8.17
C PRO A 225 -2.74 -24.57 7.77
N GLY A 226 -2.52 -25.03 6.53
CA GLY A 226 -3.12 -26.26 6.00
C GLY A 226 -4.51 -26.10 5.35
N MET A 227 -5.07 -24.89 5.32
CA MET A 227 -6.23 -24.57 4.47
C MET A 227 -5.75 -23.88 3.19
N GLU A 228 -5.21 -24.65 2.25
CA GLU A 228 -5.02 -24.17 0.88
C GLU A 228 -6.39 -23.85 0.29
N VAL A 229 -6.62 -22.58 -0.04
CA VAL A 229 -7.79 -22.18 -0.82
C VAL A 229 -7.48 -22.53 -2.27
N ASN A 230 -7.93 -23.71 -2.71
CA ASN A 230 -7.96 -24.02 -4.13
C ASN A 230 -8.89 -23.00 -4.83
N MET A 231 -8.29 -22.01 -5.50
CA MET A 231 -9.04 -21.02 -6.28
C MET A 231 -9.70 -21.59 -7.54
N GLU A 232 -9.68 -22.91 -7.76
CA GLU A 232 -10.33 -23.54 -8.91
C GLU A 232 -11.54 -24.44 -8.61
N THR A 233 -11.83 -24.83 -7.36
CA THR A 233 -13.08 -25.56 -7.08
C THR A 233 -13.57 -25.31 -5.66
N GLY A 234 -14.76 -24.73 -5.55
CA GLY A 234 -15.46 -24.50 -4.28
C GLY A 234 -15.95 -25.77 -3.60
N GLU A 235 -15.06 -26.65 -3.16
CA GLU A 235 -15.38 -27.74 -2.25
C GLU A 235 -14.33 -27.86 -1.14
N LYS A 236 -14.80 -27.79 0.12
CA LYS A 236 -14.02 -28.09 1.32
C LYS A 236 -13.90 -29.62 1.45
N SER A 237 -12.69 -30.16 1.42
CA SER A 237 -12.47 -31.53 1.91
C SER A 237 -12.44 -31.53 3.45
N THR A 238 -13.21 -32.45 4.01
CA THR A 238 -13.37 -32.73 5.45
C THR A 238 -12.14 -33.42 6.01
#